data_AF-A0A3C1WFH4-F1
#
_entry.id   AF-A0A3C1WFH4-F1
#
_cell.length_a   1.000
_cell.length_b   1.000
_cell.length_c   1.000
_cell.angle_alpha   90.00
_cell.angle_beta   90.00
_cell.angle_gamma   90.00
#
_symmetry.space_group_name_H-M   'P 1'
#
loop_
_entity.id
_entity.type
_entity.pdbx_description
1 polymer ?
#
loop_
_entity_poly.entity_id
_entity_poly.type
_entity_poly.pdbx_seq_one_letter_code
_entity_poly.pdbx_strand_id
1 'polypeptide(L)'
;MIPNSLRLFAVTVTVVFSGGVFAGEADYKAQVKSTMLLQTDTTAAGQPIRYLPTDKPEVTVRIVEIPPGGETGWHTHPVPGYG
;
A
#
# COMPACT_ATOMS: atom_id res chain seq x y z
N MET A 1 59.49 25.99 -6.71
CA MET A 1 58.18 26.03 -7.41
C MET A 1 57.63 24.61 -7.43
N ILE A 2 56.54 24.34 -6.71
CA ILE A 2 55.88 23.03 -6.62
C ILE A 2 54.40 23.29 -6.95
N PRO A 3 53.77 22.63 -7.96
CA PRO A 3 52.41 22.96 -8.36
C PRO A 3 51.35 22.26 -7.49
N ASN A 4 50.27 23.00 -7.22
CA ASN A 4 49.05 22.56 -6.53
C ASN A 4 48.31 21.50 -7.36
N SER A 5 48.23 20.27 -6.87
CA SER A 5 47.25 19.29 -7.34
C SER A 5 45.96 19.42 -6.53
N LEU A 6 44.96 20.10 -7.09
CA LEU A 6 43.59 20.14 -6.59
C LEU A 6 42.97 18.74 -6.73
N ARG A 7 42.75 18.04 -5.62
CA ARG A 7 42.05 16.75 -5.61
C ARG A 7 40.54 17.02 -5.52
N LEU A 8 39.83 16.79 -6.63
CA LEU A 8 38.36 16.72 -6.66
C LEU A 8 37.90 15.54 -5.80
N PHE A 9 37.18 15.81 -4.71
CA PHE A 9 36.40 14.81 -4.01
C PHE A 9 35.07 14.63 -4.76
N ALA A 10 34.92 13.52 -5.47
CA ALA A 10 33.63 13.12 -6.02
C ALA A 10 32.75 12.60 -4.85
N VAL A 11 31.71 13.35 -4.50
CA VAL A 11 30.65 12.90 -3.59
C VAL A 11 29.63 12.14 -4.43
N THR A 12 29.63 10.82 -4.34
CA THR A 12 28.62 9.97 -4.97
C THR A 12 27.37 9.96 -4.08
N VAL A 13 26.28 10.57 -4.53
CA VAL A 13 24.97 10.48 -3.88
C VAL A 13 24.25 9.25 -4.43
N THR A 14 24.15 8.20 -3.63
CA THR A 14 23.33 7.02 -3.96
C THR A 14 21.89 7.30 -3.54
N VAL A 15 21.02 7.59 -4.50
CA VAL A 15 19.57 7.64 -4.28
C VAL A 15 19.04 6.22 -4.30
N VAL A 16 18.73 5.67 -3.12
CA VAL A 16 18.02 4.39 -3.01
C VAL A 16 16.55 4.65 -3.25
N PHE A 17 16.06 4.30 -4.44
CA PHE A 17 14.65 4.33 -4.77
C PHE A 17 13.99 3.08 -4.16
N SER A 18 13.53 3.20 -2.91
CA SER A 18 12.67 2.19 -2.30
C SER A 18 11.32 2.23 -3.03
N GLY A 19 11.16 1.37 -4.03
CA GLY A 19 9.89 1.15 -4.73
C GLY A 19 8.86 0.59 -3.77
N GLY A 20 8.17 1.47 -3.04
CA GLY A 20 6.95 1.12 -2.33
C GLY A 20 5.93 0.65 -3.37
N VAL A 21 5.53 -0.62 -3.29
CA VAL A 21 4.36 -1.11 -4.01
C VAL A 21 3.16 -0.50 -3.29
N PHE A 22 2.68 0.65 -3.77
CA PHE A 22 1.35 1.11 -3.42
C PHE A 22 0.39 0.14 -4.10
N ALA A 23 -0.24 -0.74 -3.32
CA ALA A 23 -1.37 -1.53 -3.80
C ALA A 23 -2.43 -0.53 -4.28
N GLY A 24 -2.67 -0.51 -5.59
CA GLY A 24 -3.58 0.42 -6.22
C GLY A 24 -4.96 0.34 -5.59
N GLU A 25 -5.54 1.50 -5.31
CA GLU A 25 -6.91 1.61 -4.87
C GLU A 25 -7.81 0.91 -5.89
N ALA A 26 -8.64 -0.03 -5.43
CA ALA A 26 -9.74 -0.53 -6.25
C ALA A 26 -10.76 0.61 -6.36
N ASP A 27 -10.46 1.59 -7.22
CA ASP A 27 -11.27 2.77 -7.41
C ASP A 27 -12.58 2.34 -8.05
N TYR A 28 -13.67 2.42 -7.27
CA TYR A 28 -15.02 2.33 -7.79
C TYR A 28 -15.23 3.44 -8.85
N LYS A 29 -16.28 3.30 -9.68
CA LYS A 29 -16.69 4.39 -10.60
C LYS A 29 -16.79 5.70 -9.81
N ALA A 30 -16.39 6.82 -10.41
CA ALA A 30 -16.21 8.14 -9.77
C ALA A 30 -17.38 8.68 -8.91
N GLN A 31 -18.56 8.05 -8.99
CA GLN A 31 -19.72 8.38 -8.17
C GLN A 31 -19.64 7.78 -6.75
N VAL A 32 -18.93 6.66 -6.57
CA VAL A 32 -18.78 5.98 -5.29
C VAL A 32 -17.50 6.46 -4.63
N LYS A 33 -17.61 6.91 -3.38
CA LYS A 33 -16.46 7.41 -2.61
C LYS A 33 -15.99 6.33 -1.63
N SER A 34 -14.71 6.01 -1.68
CA SER A 34 -14.03 5.11 -0.74
C SER A 34 -13.15 5.94 0.18
N THR A 35 -13.30 5.78 1.50
CA THR A 35 -12.48 6.44 2.51
C THR A 35 -11.78 5.38 3.35
N MET A 36 -10.46 5.37 3.34
CA MET A 36 -9.67 4.45 4.16
C MET A 36 -9.71 4.84 5.64
N LEU A 37 -10.06 3.89 6.49
CA LEU A 37 -10.07 4.05 7.95
C LEU A 37 -8.85 3.44 8.61
N LEU A 38 -8.44 2.25 8.14
CA LEU A 38 -7.36 1.48 8.71
C LEU A 38 -6.69 0.67 7.61
N GLN A 39 -5.37 0.62 7.65
CA GLN A 39 -4.56 -0.35 6.91
C GLN A 39 -3.50 -0.81 7.89
N THR A 40 -3.50 -2.11 8.21
CA THR A 40 -2.64 -2.66 9.25
C THR A 40 -2.25 -4.10 8.95
N ASP A 41 -1.06 -4.46 9.40
CA ASP A 41 -0.53 -5.82 9.47
C ASP A 41 -0.49 -6.33 10.92
N THR A 42 -1.06 -5.59 11.87
CA THR A 42 -1.13 -5.96 13.30
C THR A 42 -2.56 -6.01 13.83
N THR A 43 -2.77 -6.89 14.80
CA THR A 43 -4.00 -7.03 15.59
C THR A 43 -4.17 -5.88 16.58
N ALA A 44 -5.35 -5.78 17.20
CA ALA A 44 -5.61 -4.80 18.26
C ALA A 44 -4.66 -4.92 19.49
N ALA A 45 -4.04 -6.10 19.69
CA ALA A 45 -3.03 -6.33 20.72
C ALA A 45 -1.59 -6.02 20.25
N GLY A 46 -1.43 -5.40 19.08
CA GLY A 46 -0.12 -5.07 18.47
C GLY A 46 0.64 -6.28 17.92
N GLN A 47 0.03 -7.47 17.90
CA GLN A 47 0.68 -8.67 17.36
C GLN A 47 0.57 -8.72 15.83
N PRO A 48 1.60 -9.15 15.09
CA PRO A 48 1.51 -9.37 13.65
C PRO A 48 0.35 -10.30 13.29
N ILE A 49 -0.40 -9.93 12.25
CA ILE A 49 -1.47 -10.77 11.70
C ILE A 49 -0.83 -12.03 11.09
N ARG A 50 -1.55 -13.15 11.15
CA ARG A 50 -1.22 -14.41 10.49
C ARG A 50 -2.43 -14.85 9.70
N TYR A 51 -2.34 -14.77 8.37
CA TYR A 51 -3.34 -15.29 7.43
C TYR A 51 -2.70 -16.36 6.57
N LEU A 52 -3.37 -17.49 6.40
CA LEU A 52 -3.02 -18.44 5.34
C LEU A 52 -3.68 -17.96 4.03
N PRO A 53 -3.07 -18.09 2.85
CA PRO A 53 -1.69 -18.46 2.51
C PRO A 53 -0.88 -17.22 2.03
N THR A 54 -0.49 -16.32 2.93
CA THR A 54 0.35 -15.15 2.57
C THR A 54 1.42 -14.86 3.61
N ASP A 55 2.63 -14.52 3.14
CA ASP A 55 3.73 -14.06 3.98
C ASP A 55 3.60 -12.57 4.34
N LYS A 56 2.66 -11.85 3.72
CA LYS A 56 2.41 -10.42 3.90
C LYS A 56 0.92 -10.17 4.17
N PRO A 57 0.45 -10.52 5.37
CA PRO A 57 -0.96 -10.32 5.71
C PRO A 57 -1.25 -8.83 5.96
N GLU A 58 -2.32 -8.33 5.36
CA GLU A 58 -2.80 -6.96 5.55
C GLU A 58 -4.32 -6.98 5.67
N VAL A 59 -4.84 -6.15 6.58
CA VAL A 59 -6.27 -5.86 6.69
C VAL A 59 -6.48 -4.39 6.40
N THR A 60 -7.32 -4.11 5.41
CA THR A 60 -7.78 -2.76 5.08
C THR A 60 -9.24 -2.61 5.47
N VAL A 61 -9.56 -1.54 6.18
CA VAL A 61 -10.94 -1.15 6.51
C VAL A 61 -11.24 0.17 5.80
N ARG A 62 -12.37 0.22 5.10
CA ARG A 62 -12.80 1.39 4.33
C ARG A 62 -14.28 1.66 4.60
N ILE A 63 -14.65 2.94 4.64
CA ILE A 63 -16.04 3.37 4.45
C ILE A 63 -16.27 3.51 2.96
N VAL A 64 -17.32 2.89 2.44
CA VAL A 64 -17.73 3.02 1.04
C VAL A 64 -19.09 3.72 1.01
N GLU A 65 -19.10 4.94 0.48
CA GLU A 65 -20.30 5.77 0.31
C GLU A 65 -20.83 5.58 -1.11
N ILE A 66 -22.01 4.96 -1.24
CA ILE A 66 -22.67 4.70 -2.53
C ILE A 66 -23.88 5.64 -2.63
N PRO A 67 -23.86 6.64 -3.54
CA PRO A 67 -25.00 7.54 -3.71
C PRO A 67 -26.18 6.85 -4.41
N PRO A 68 -27.39 7.44 -4.41
CA PRO A 68 -28.52 6.92 -5.18
C PRO A 68 -28.16 6.71 -6.66
N GLY A 69 -28.41 5.51 -7.18
CA GLY A 69 -28.07 5.12 -8.55
C GLY A 69 -26.59 4.71 -8.76
N GLY A 70 -25.74 4.83 -7.74
CA GLY A 70 -24.37 4.33 -7.77
C GLY A 70 -24.29 2.82 -7.59
N GLU A 71 -23.23 2.21 -8.11
CA GLU A 71 -22.93 0.78 -7.97
C GLU A 71 -21.43 0.54 -7.84
N THR A 72 -21.08 -0.58 -7.19
CA THR A 72 -19.70 -1.06 -7.06
C THR A 72 -19.32 -2.09 -8.13
N GLY A 73 -20.28 -2.47 -8.99
CA GLY A 73 -20.14 -3.56 -9.95
C GLY A 73 -20.14 -4.95 -9.29
N TRP A 74 -20.00 -5.98 -10.12
CA TRP A 74 -19.87 -7.36 -9.64
C TRP A 74 -18.46 -7.60 -9.08
N HIS A 75 -18.38 -8.29 -7.95
CA HIS A 75 -17.12 -8.77 -7.40
C HIS A 75 -17.23 -10.27 -7.05
N THR A 76 -16.09 -10.95 -6.99
CA THR A 76 -15.97 -12.37 -6.67
C THR A 76 -15.03 -12.55 -5.49
N HIS A 77 -15.35 -13.49 -4.60
CA HIS A 77 -14.44 -13.90 -3.53
C HIS A 77 -13.52 -15.01 -4.06
N PRO A 78 -12.20 -14.75 -4.26
CA PRO A 78 -11.29 -15.75 -4.80
C PRO A 78 -10.96 -16.86 -3.80
N VAL A 79 -11.23 -16.62 -2.51
CA VAL A 79 -11.04 -17.60 -1.43
C VAL A 79 -12.43 -18.03 -0.93
N PRO A 80 -12.69 -19.35 -0.77
CA PRO A 80 -13.92 -19.83 -0.17
C PRO A 80 -14.11 -19.23 1.23
N GLY A 81 -15.34 -18.83 1.57
CA GLY A 81 -15.65 -18.45 2.94
C GLY A 81 -15.38 -19.63 3.87
N TYR A 82 -14.61 -19.40 4.94
CA TYR A 82 -14.52 -20.35 6.04
C TYR A 82 -15.82 -20.23 6.84
N GLY A 83 -16.77 -21.14 6.59
CA GLY A 83 -18.00 -21.32 7.36
C GLY A 83 -17.88 -22.45 8.38
#